data_AF-A0A353C902-F1
#
_entry.id   AF-A0A353C902-F1
#
_cell.length_a   1.000
_cell.length_b   1.000
_cell.length_c   1.000
_cell.angle_alpha   90.00
_cell.angle_beta   90.00
_cell.angle_gamma   90.00
#
_symmetry.space_group_name_H-M   'P 1'
#
loop_
_entity.id
_entity.type
_entity.pdbx_description
1 polymer ?
#
loop_
_entity_poly.entity_id
_entity_poly.type
_entity_poly.pdbx_seq_one_letter_code
_entity_poly.pdbx_strand_id
1 'polypeptide(L)' 'MPIEIEKKYRLPEERIVDVMAALTGHGSEFLGEDEEENTIYAGPALVEKGAVLRVRKTRDRANPKRSEE' A
#
# COMPACT_ATOMS: atom_id res chain seq x y z
N MET A 1 7.11 -2.44 18.84
CA MET A 1 6.84 -2.25 17.40
C MET A 1 5.44 -2.75 17.11
N PRO A 2 4.63 -2.04 16.31
CA PRO A 2 3.35 -2.57 15.86
C PRO A 2 3.60 -3.84 15.03
N ILE A 3 2.77 -4.86 15.24
CA ILE A 3 2.77 -6.09 14.43
C ILE A 3 1.68 -5.92 13.37
N GLU A 4 2.06 -6.11 12.11
CA GLU A 4 1.13 -6.12 10.99
C GLU A 4 0.86 -7.56 10.57
N ILE A 5 -0.41 -7.88 10.29
CA ILE A 5 -0.84 -9.19 9.77
C ILE A 5 -1.55 -8.93 8.44
N GLU A 6 -0.90 -9.29 7.33
CA GLU A 6 -1.42 -9.11 5.97
C GLU A 6 -1.47 -10.46 5.23
N LYS A 7 -2.48 -10.63 4.36
CA LYS A 7 -2.52 -11.72 3.37
C LYS A 7 -2.56 -11.13 1.97
N LYS A 8 -1.57 -11.49 1.14
CA LYS A 8 -1.44 -11.03 -0.25
C LYS A 8 -1.76 -12.17 -1.22
N TYR A 9 -2.60 -11.88 -2.20
CA TYR A 9 -3.04 -12.83 -3.23
C TYR A 9 -2.71 -12.28 -4.61
N ARG A 10 -2.41 -13.17 -5.56
CA ARG A 10 -2.37 -12.80 -6.99
C ARG A 10 -3.80 -12.77 -7.51
N LEU A 11 -4.17 -11.67 -8.18
CA LEU A 11 -5.49 -11.50 -8.76
C LEU A 11 -5.38 -11.53 -10.29
N PRO A 12 -5.89 -12.59 -10.95
CA PRO A 12 -6.06 -12.60 -12.40
C PRO A 12 -7.02 -11.50 -12.85
N GLU A 13 -6.78 -10.92 -14.02
CA GLU A 13 -7.55 -9.78 -14.54
C GLU A 13 -9.03 -10.14 -14.72
N GLU A 14 -9.30 -11.35 -15.20
CA GLU A 14 -10.65 -11.88 -15.39
C GLU A 14 -11.47 -12.00 -14.10
N ARG A 15 -10.81 -11.95 -12.92
CA ARG A 15 -11.46 -12.05 -11.61
C ARG A 15 -11.67 -10.71 -10.93
N ILE A 16 -11.18 -9.60 -11.50
CA ILE A 16 -11.30 -8.27 -10.87
C ILE A 16 -12.76 -7.90 -10.63
N VAL A 17 -13.62 -8.06 -11.64
CA VAL A 17 -15.05 -7.72 -11.55
C VAL A 17 -15.76 -8.52 -10.46
N ASP A 18 -15.50 -9.84 -10.39
CA ASP A 18 -16.08 -10.71 -9.37
C ASP A 18 -15.68 -10.30 -7.95
N VAL A 19 -14.39 -9.96 -7.76
CA VAL A 19 -13.87 -9.56 -6.46
C VAL A 19 -14.46 -8.22 -6.03
N MET A 20 -14.56 -7.25 -6.94
CA MET A 20 -15.19 -5.96 -6.66
C MET A 20 -16.67 -6.12 -6.29
N ALA A 21 -17.41 -6.97 -7.01
CA ALA A 21 -18.79 -7.27 -6.69
C ALA A 21 -18.93 -7.93 -5.32
N ALA A 22 -18.06 -8.88 -4.98
CA ALA A 22 -18.05 -9.53 -3.67
C ALA A 22 -17.73 -8.54 -2.53
N LEU A 23 -16.70 -7.71 -2.69
CA LEU A 23 -16.34 -6.66 -1.72
C LEU A 23 -17.50 -5.70 -1.46
N THR A 24 -18.17 -5.26 -2.53
CA THR A 24 -19.35 -4.40 -2.45
C THR A 24 -20.51 -5.12 -1.74
N GLY A 25 -20.75 -6.39 -2.06
CA GLY A 25 -21.75 -7.23 -1.39
C GLY A 25 -21.50 -7.43 0.10
N HIS A 26 -20.24 -7.30 0.55
CA HIS A 26 -19.85 -7.29 1.96
C HIS A 26 -19.90 -5.91 2.64
N GLY A 27 -20.36 -4.87 1.94
CA GLY A 27 -20.45 -3.51 2.48
C GLY A 27 -19.12 -2.74 2.45
N SER A 28 -18.18 -3.15 1.60
CA SER A 28 -16.93 -2.39 1.40
C SER A 28 -17.18 -1.13 0.59
N GLU A 29 -16.47 -0.06 0.93
CA GLU A 29 -16.51 1.21 0.21
C GLU A 29 -15.29 1.36 -0.71
N PHE A 30 -15.53 1.76 -1.95
CA PHE A 30 -14.45 2.14 -2.86
C PHE A 30 -14.03 3.59 -2.58
N LEU A 31 -12.84 3.75 -2.00
CA LEU A 31 -12.31 5.07 -1.64
C LEU A 31 -11.53 5.75 -2.78
N GLY A 32 -11.25 5.04 -3.87
CA GLY A 32 -10.45 5.52 -4.99
C GLY A 32 -9.19 4.69 -5.23
N GLU A 33 -8.45 5.07 -6.27
CA GLU A 33 -7.12 4.53 -6.56
C GLU A 33 -6.06 5.42 -5.91
N ASP A 34 -5.15 4.83 -5.14
CA ASP A 34 -3.98 5.52 -4.61
C ASP A 34 -2.74 5.13 -5.43
N GLU A 35 -1.95 6.15 -5.78
CA GLU A 35 -0.66 5.94 -6.44
C GLU A 35 0.44 5.95 -5.37
N GLU A 36 1.06 4.80 -5.17
CA GLU A 36 2.20 4.67 -4.27
C GLU A 36 3.51 4.48 -5.06
N GLU A 37 4.44 5.41 -4.87
CA GLU A 37 5.82 5.26 -5.33
C GLU A 37 6.69 4.80 -4.15
N ASN A 38 7.47 3.75 -4.36
CA ASN A 38 8.22 3.09 -3.30
C ASN A 38 9.71 2.97 -3.68
N THR A 39 10.58 3.73 -3.01
CA THR A 39 12.03 3.54 -3.09
C THR A 39 12.45 2.51 -2.05
N ILE A 40 12.94 1.35 -2.53
CA ILE A 40 13.37 0.25 -1.66
C ILE A 40 14.89 0.32 -1.48
N TYR A 41 15.32 0.37 -0.22
CA TYR A 41 16.72 0.26 0.15
C TYR A 41 17.02 -1.16 0.61
N ALA A 42 18.00 -1.78 -0.04
CA ALA A 42 18.50 -3.10 0.29
C ALA A 42 20.00 -3.03 0.60
N GLY A 43 20.47 -3.91 1.49
CA GLY A 43 21.88 -4.06 1.82
C GLY A 43 22.10 -5.25 2.75
N PRO A 44 23.34 -5.75 2.88
CA PRO A 44 23.64 -6.97 3.65
C PRO A 44 23.05 -6.95 5.07
N ALA A 45 23.19 -5.82 5.77
CA ALA A 45 22.68 -5.65 7.14
C ALA A 45 21.15 -5.75 7.27
N LEU A 46 20.40 -5.45 6.21
CA LEU A 46 18.93 -5.58 6.19
C LEU A 46 18.52 -7.01 5.79
N VAL A 47 19.22 -7.61 4.84
CA VAL A 47 18.98 -8.99 4.39
C VAL A 47 19.20 -10.00 5.51
N GLU A 48 20.31 -9.88 6.26
CA GLU A 48 20.60 -10.75 7.41
C GLU A 48 19.52 -10.70 8.50
N LYS A 49 18.81 -9.56 8.60
CA LYS A 49 17.73 -9.35 9.57
C LYS A 49 16.35 -9.69 9.01
N GLY A 50 16.25 -10.15 7.75
CA GLY A 50 14.97 -10.32 7.06
C GLY A 50 14.14 -9.03 7.00
N ALA A 51 14.81 -7.87 6.98
CA ALA A 51 14.19 -6.56 7.06
C ALA A 51 14.24 -5.83 5.72
N VAL A 52 13.31 -4.91 5.51
CA VAL A 52 13.25 -4.04 4.33
C VAL A 52 13.08 -2.60 4.80
N LEU A 53 13.88 -1.69 4.24
CA LEU A 53 13.69 -0.25 4.41
C LEU A 53 13.08 0.32 3.13
N ARG A 54 12.02 1.10 3.28
CA ARG A 54 11.30 1.70 2.16
C ARG A 54 10.93 3.14 2.47
N VAL A 55 11.17 4.03 1.52
CA VAL A 55 10.60 5.39 1.50
C VAL A 55 9.39 5.36 0.58
N ARG A 56 8.21 5.65 1.14
CA ARG A 56 6.93 5.65 0.41
C ARG A 56 6.48 7.09 0.17
N LYS A 57 6.15 7.41 -1.08
CA LYS A 57 5.51 8.66 -1.50
C LYS A 57 4.07 8.33 -1.95
N THR A 58 3.10 9.03 -1.37
CA THR A 58 1.68 8.94 -1.73
C THR A 58 1.18 10.33 -2.15
N ARG A 59 0.17 10.40 -3.02
CA ARG A 59 -0.31 11.68 -3.58
C ARG A 59 -0.78 12.66 -2.50
N ASP A 60 -1.47 12.15 -1.47
CA ASP A 60 -2.04 12.99 -0.40
C ASP A 60 -1.02 13.61 0.56
N ARG A 61 0.21 13.08 0.62
CA ARG A 61 1.26 13.58 1.53
C ARG A 61 2.26 14.54 0.87
N ALA A 62 2.14 14.79 -0.43
CA ALA A 62 2.95 15.79 -1.12
C ALA A 62 2.49 17.24 -0.86
N ASN A 63 1.39 17.45 -0.14
CA ASN A 63 0.94 18.77 0.28
C ASN A 63 0.81 18.82 1.81
N PRO A 64 1.92 18.84 2.58
CA PRO A 64 1.85 19.44 3.90
C PRO A 64 1.37 20.86 3.63
N LYS A 65 0.23 21.26 4.19
CA LYS A 65 -0.15 22.67 4.26
C LYS A 65 1.14 23.44 4.59
N ARG A 66 1.61 24.30 3.68
CA ARG A 66 2.47 25.41 4.06
C ARG A 66 1.67 26.16 5.11
N SER A 67 1.93 25.88 6.39
CA SER A 67 1.75 26.86 7.43
C SER A 67 2.84 27.90 7.20
N GLU A 68 2.58 28.79 6.25
CA GLU A 68 3.27 30.07 6.14
C GLU A 68 2.20 31.13 6.40
N GLU A 69 2.42 31.81 7.53
CA GLU A 69 1.81 33.04 8.07
C GLU A 69 0.36 32.98 8.60
#